data_AF-Q6V8R9-F1
#
_entry.id   AF-Q6V8R9-F1
#
_cell.length_a   1.000
_cell.length_b   1.000
_cell.length_c   1.000
_cell.angle_alpha   90.00
_cell.angle_beta   90.00
_cell.angle_gamma   90.00
#
_symmetry.space_group_name_H-M   'P 1'
#
loop_
_entity.id
_entity.type
_entity.pdbx_description
1 polymer ?
#
loop_
_entity_poly.entity_id
_entity_poly.type
_entity_poly.pdbx_seq_one_letter_code
_entity_poly.pdbx_strand_id
1 'polypeptide(L)'
;GLSCLAGYLRLSKMKLDCGDTVGYALTAPAGQMDLSLWERFFLNGIGSLSLGELDYWPPQNRDVDQRSLSLPVAGLLSECDTLRKLFIHGTAHEHFMMFLVRNNNLNLRDVQLREDYYPAPENEMSTEMRVDSCCRFEDA
;
A
#
# COMPACT_ATOMS: atom_id res chain seq x y z
N GLY A 1 3.34 7.13 -13.41
CA GLY A 1 2.46 7.03 -12.24
C GLY A 1 1.01 7.09 -12.64
N LEU A 2 0.11 7.18 -11.66
CA LEU A 2 -1.34 7.11 -11.80
C LEU A 2 -2.01 8.46 -12.15
N SER A 3 -1.27 9.57 -12.18
CA SER A 3 -1.82 10.90 -12.53
C SER A 3 -2.49 10.96 -13.90
N CYS A 4 -2.15 10.07 -14.83
CA CYS A 4 -2.81 9.96 -16.13
C CYS A 4 -4.31 9.59 -16.01
N LEU A 5 -4.74 9.03 -14.88
CA LEU A 5 -6.12 8.65 -14.61
C LEU A 5 -6.97 9.80 -14.04
N ALA A 6 -6.37 10.95 -13.70
CA ALA A 6 -7.06 12.09 -13.11
C ALA A 6 -8.17 12.68 -14.02
N GLY A 7 -8.12 12.41 -15.34
CA GLY A 7 -9.19 12.80 -16.27
C GLY A 7 -10.51 12.01 -16.09
N TYR A 8 -10.48 10.89 -15.38
CA TYR A 8 -11.67 10.06 -15.15
C TYR A 8 -12.41 10.50 -13.88
N LEU A 9 -13.23 11.55 -13.99
CA LEU A 9 -13.95 12.16 -12.85
C LEU A 9 -14.91 11.22 -12.10
N ARG A 10 -15.26 10.06 -12.67
CA ARG A 10 -16.13 9.04 -12.05
C ARG A 10 -15.36 7.84 -11.50
N LEU A 11 -14.02 7.86 -11.54
CA LEU A 11 -13.18 6.82 -10.98
C LEU A 11 -13.19 6.93 -9.46
N SER A 12 -13.97 6.09 -8.81
CA SER A 12 -14.12 6.07 -7.34
C SER A 12 -13.57 4.82 -6.66
N LYS A 13 -13.33 3.74 -7.42
CA LYS A 13 -12.79 2.48 -6.91
C LYS A 13 -11.67 1.99 -7.81
N MET A 14 -10.59 1.51 -7.19
CA MET A 14 -9.44 0.95 -7.90
C MET A 14 -8.93 -0.32 -7.23
N LYS A 15 -8.66 -1.34 -8.04
CA LYS A 15 -7.86 -2.51 -7.66
C LYS A 15 -6.48 -2.34 -8.28
N LEU A 16 -5.44 -2.24 -7.45
CA LEU A 16 -4.07 -2.09 -7.90
C LEU A 16 -3.28 -3.32 -7.46
N ASP A 17 -3.09 -4.25 -8.40
CA ASP A 17 -2.49 -5.56 -8.13
C ASP A 17 -1.03 -5.59 -8.60
N CYS A 18 -0.09 -5.39 -7.67
CA CYS A 18 1.34 -5.47 -7.96
C CYS A 18 1.95 -6.80 -7.48
N GLY A 19 1.15 -7.80 -7.06
CA GLY A 19 1.65 -9.00 -6.40
C GLY A 19 2.64 -9.83 -7.23
N ASP A 20 2.48 -9.84 -8.55
CA ASP A 20 3.40 -10.53 -9.48
C ASP A 20 4.60 -9.66 -9.91
N THR A 21 4.69 -8.43 -9.42
CA THR A 21 5.83 -7.54 -9.69
C THR A 21 7.01 -7.98 -8.86
N VAL A 22 8.10 -8.34 -9.55
CA VAL A 22 9.36 -8.77 -8.95
C VAL A 22 10.35 -7.61 -9.05
N GLY A 23 10.99 -7.24 -7.93
CA GLY A 23 11.92 -6.11 -7.83
C GLY A 23 13.20 -6.22 -8.68
N TYR A 24 13.42 -7.38 -9.30
CA TYR A 24 14.50 -7.58 -10.27
C TYR A 24 13.87 -7.93 -11.63
N ALA A 25 13.93 -7.01 -12.59
CA ALA A 25 14.50 -7.26 -13.93
C ALA A 25 13.78 -6.61 -15.13
N LEU A 26 12.48 -6.26 -15.14
CA LEU A 26 11.83 -5.87 -16.43
C LEU A 26 10.81 -4.72 -16.39
N THR A 27 10.30 -4.32 -15.23
CA THR A 27 9.27 -3.26 -15.12
C THR A 27 9.75 -2.02 -14.36
N ALA A 28 10.96 -2.05 -13.83
CA ALA A 28 11.55 -0.91 -13.15
C ALA A 28 12.28 0.03 -14.13
N PRO A 29 12.16 1.36 -13.94
CA PRO A 29 12.99 2.30 -14.69
C PRO A 29 14.47 1.91 -14.60
N ALA A 30 15.21 2.08 -15.70
CA ALA A 30 16.62 1.70 -15.76
C ALA A 30 17.41 2.29 -14.57
N GLY A 31 18.07 1.42 -13.80
CA GLY A 31 18.87 1.81 -12.63
C GLY A 31 18.14 1.77 -11.27
N GLN A 32 16.86 1.40 -11.21
CA GLN A 32 16.12 1.27 -9.96
C GLN A 32 15.77 -0.20 -9.68
N MET A 33 16.58 -0.87 -8.86
CA MET A 33 16.37 -2.27 -8.45
C MET A 33 15.65 -2.40 -7.10
N ASP A 34 15.25 -1.28 -6.49
CA ASP A 34 14.58 -1.22 -5.20
C ASP A 34 13.06 -1.14 -5.39
N LEU A 35 12.33 -2.06 -4.75
CA LEU A 35 10.87 -2.10 -4.74
C LEU A 35 10.27 -0.76 -4.27
N SER A 36 10.88 -0.12 -3.28
CA SER A 36 10.39 1.15 -2.73
C SER A 36 10.41 2.27 -3.78
N LEU A 37 11.46 2.28 -4.62
CA LEU A 37 11.60 3.24 -5.71
C LEU A 37 10.62 2.95 -6.86
N TRP A 38 10.44 1.67 -7.19
CA TRP A 38 9.45 1.24 -8.17
C TRP A 38 8.02 1.63 -7.75
N GLU A 39 7.63 1.30 -6.53
CA GLU A 39 6.31 1.62 -5.98
C GLU A 39 6.08 3.14 -5.97
N ARG A 40 7.09 3.92 -5.55
CA ARG A 40 7.03 5.38 -5.60
C ARG A 40 6.74 5.89 -7.02
N PHE A 41 7.42 5.36 -8.03
CA PHE A 41 7.20 5.77 -9.42
C PHE A 41 5.81 5.36 -9.92
N PHE A 42 5.38 4.14 -9.60
CA PHE A 42 4.13 3.57 -10.09
C PHE A 42 2.91 4.27 -9.47
N LEU A 43 2.91 4.47 -8.15
CA LEU A 43 1.81 5.12 -7.41
C LEU A 43 1.85 6.65 -7.45
N ASN A 44 2.89 7.25 -8.06
CA ASN A 44 3.00 8.70 -8.18
C ASN A 44 1.70 9.30 -8.78
N GLY A 45 1.11 10.28 -8.09
CA GLY A 45 -0.11 10.96 -8.50
C GLY A 45 -1.40 10.32 -8.01
N ILE A 46 -1.34 9.28 -7.17
CA ILE A 46 -2.54 8.66 -6.60
C ILE A 46 -3.41 9.64 -5.79
N GLY A 47 -2.80 10.59 -5.07
CA GLY A 47 -3.55 11.64 -4.36
C GLY A 47 -4.34 12.59 -5.26
N SER A 48 -4.02 12.65 -6.56
CA SER A 48 -4.83 13.41 -7.54
C SER A 48 -6.11 12.69 -7.97
N LEU A 49 -6.28 11.42 -7.57
CA LEU A 49 -7.46 10.62 -7.89
C LEU A 49 -8.49 10.75 -6.77
N SER A 50 -9.73 11.03 -7.12
CA SER A 50 -10.85 11.09 -6.17
C SER A 50 -11.39 9.70 -5.80
N LEU A 51 -10.49 8.78 -5.43
CA LEU A 51 -10.84 7.42 -5.02
C LEU A 51 -11.55 7.43 -3.67
N GLY A 52 -12.66 6.71 -3.58
CA GLY A 52 -13.31 6.37 -2.31
C GLY A 52 -12.88 5.01 -1.77
N GLU A 53 -12.42 4.10 -2.62
CA GLU A 53 -12.00 2.75 -2.26
C GLU A 53 -10.77 2.31 -3.06
N LEU A 54 -9.77 1.79 -2.36
CA LEU A 54 -8.54 1.23 -2.93
C LEU A 54 -8.28 -0.15 -2.34
N ASP A 55 -8.15 -1.14 -3.22
CA ASP A 55 -7.60 -2.45 -2.90
C ASP A 55 -6.18 -2.53 -3.50
N TYR A 56 -5.14 -2.62 -2.65
CA TYR A 56 -3.72 -2.61 -3.04
C TYR A 56 -3.03 -3.93 -2.71
N TRP A 57 -2.39 -4.58 -3.69
CA TRP A 57 -1.48 -5.70 -3.47
C TRP A 57 -0.05 -5.21 -3.66
N PRO A 58 0.75 -5.07 -2.58
CA PRO A 58 2.15 -4.69 -2.70
C PRO A 58 2.97 -5.73 -3.51
N PRO A 59 4.08 -5.32 -4.13
CA PRO A 59 4.98 -6.24 -4.80
C PRO A 59 5.59 -7.24 -3.82
N GLN A 60 5.88 -8.46 -4.31
CA GLN A 60 6.46 -9.51 -3.48
C GLN A 60 7.98 -9.37 -3.38
N ASN A 61 8.47 -9.35 -2.15
CA ASN A 61 9.89 -9.57 -1.89
C ASN A 61 10.17 -11.08 -1.84
N ARG A 62 10.90 -11.60 -2.82
CA ARG A 62 11.22 -13.03 -2.94
C ARG A 62 12.20 -13.55 -1.89
N ASP A 63 12.98 -12.67 -1.26
CA ASP A 63 13.96 -13.10 -0.26
C ASP A 63 13.31 -13.34 1.12
N VAL A 64 12.14 -12.76 1.35
CA VAL A 64 11.44 -12.76 2.65
C VAL A 64 10.05 -13.41 2.53
N ASP A 65 9.64 -13.81 1.33
CA ASP A 65 8.30 -14.33 1.01
C ASP A 65 7.15 -13.47 1.57
N GLN A 66 7.34 -12.16 1.51
CA GLN A 66 6.46 -11.20 2.15
C GLN A 66 6.08 -10.06 1.20
N ARG A 67 4.87 -9.52 1.38
CA ARG A 67 4.37 -8.32 0.70
C ARG A 67 4.21 -7.24 1.74
N SER A 68 5.01 -6.18 1.65
CA SER A 68 5.00 -5.10 2.64
C SER A 68 4.78 -3.75 1.97
N LEU A 69 3.94 -2.92 2.57
CA LEU A 69 3.79 -1.53 2.19
C LEU A 69 5.08 -0.75 2.49
N SER A 70 5.70 -0.16 1.46
CA SER A 70 6.87 0.67 1.68
C SER A 70 6.53 2.07 2.20
N LEU A 71 7.49 2.72 2.87
CA LEU A 71 7.35 4.09 3.39
C LEU A 71 6.91 5.11 2.31
N PRO A 72 7.47 5.12 1.08
CA PRO A 72 7.01 6.04 0.05
C PRO A 72 5.53 5.86 -0.30
N VAL A 73 5.04 4.62 -0.30
CA VAL A 73 3.62 4.36 -0.55
C VAL A 73 2.75 4.84 0.59
N ALA A 74 3.14 4.60 1.84
CA ALA A 74 2.42 5.14 3.00
C ALA A 74 2.30 6.67 2.93
N GLY A 75 3.36 7.36 2.51
CA GLY A 75 3.34 8.81 2.25
C GLY A 75 2.37 9.20 1.13
N LEU A 76 2.43 8.54 -0.02
CA LEU A 76 1.54 8.82 -1.15
C LEU A 76 0.06 8.55 -0.84
N LEU A 77 -0.23 7.48 -0.10
CA LEU A 77 -1.60 7.16 0.34
C LEU A 77 -2.15 8.19 1.32
N SER A 78 -1.29 8.84 2.11
CA SER A 78 -1.71 9.92 3.00
C SER A 78 -2.18 11.19 2.27
N GLU A 79 -1.92 11.31 0.96
CA GLU A 79 -2.38 12.41 0.10
C GLU A 79 -3.74 12.14 -0.55
N CYS A 80 -4.35 10.97 -0.32
CA CYS A 80 -5.62 10.57 -0.93
C CYS A 80 -6.83 11.05 -0.11
N ASP A 81 -7.09 12.37 -0.10
CA ASP A 81 -8.08 13.01 0.79
C ASP A 81 -9.51 12.44 0.72
N THR A 82 -9.91 11.85 -0.41
CA THR A 82 -11.27 11.27 -0.58
C THR A 82 -11.36 9.80 -0.19
N LEU A 83 -10.24 9.16 0.11
CA LEU A 83 -10.17 7.72 0.35
C LEU A 83 -10.88 7.37 1.64
N ARG A 84 -11.87 6.47 1.55
CA ARG A 84 -12.68 6.02 2.68
C ARG A 84 -12.36 4.60 3.09
N LYS A 85 -11.96 3.77 2.13
CA LYS A 85 -11.61 2.37 2.32
C LYS A 85 -10.27 2.04 1.70
N LEU A 86 -9.40 1.40 2.47
CA LEU A 86 -8.08 0.96 2.06
C LEU A 86 -7.88 -0.50 2.51
N PHE A 87 -7.78 -1.39 1.53
CA PHE A 87 -7.43 -2.78 1.77
C PHE A 87 -6.01 -3.02 1.26
N ILE A 88 -5.10 -3.42 2.13
CA ILE A 88 -3.73 -3.75 1.76
C ILE A 88 -3.58 -5.27 1.85
N HIS A 89 -3.36 -5.91 0.71
CA HIS A 89 -3.19 -7.34 0.58
C HIS A 89 -1.74 -7.76 0.81
N GLY A 90 -1.30 -7.50 2.05
CA GLY A 90 0.06 -7.54 2.53
C GLY A 90 0.11 -7.12 3.99
N THR A 91 1.31 -6.81 4.45
CA THR A 91 1.54 -6.19 5.76
C THR A 91 2.17 -4.81 5.59
N ALA A 92 2.49 -4.14 6.69
CA ALA A 92 3.28 -2.92 6.72
C ALA A 92 3.97 -2.78 8.07
N HIS A 93 4.99 -1.92 8.14
CA HIS A 93 5.58 -1.56 9.43
C HIS A 93 4.59 -0.76 10.28
N GLU A 94 4.56 -1.03 11.59
CA GLU A 94 3.66 -0.37 12.55
C GLU A 94 3.74 1.17 12.49
N HIS A 95 4.95 1.70 12.29
CA HIS A 95 5.18 3.15 12.23
C HIS A 95 4.61 3.79 10.97
N PHE A 96 4.43 3.03 9.88
CA PHE A 96 3.86 3.54 8.64
C PHE A 96 2.35 3.76 8.75
N MET A 97 1.69 3.01 9.65
CA MET A 97 0.25 3.17 9.91
C MET A 97 -0.10 4.54 10.49
N MET A 98 0.85 5.21 11.16
CA MET A 98 0.63 6.58 11.63
C MET A 98 0.39 7.57 10.50
N PHE A 99 0.90 7.32 9.28
CA PHE A 99 0.63 8.17 8.12
C PHE A 99 -0.85 8.11 7.68
N LEU A 100 -1.52 6.98 7.92
CA LEU A 100 -2.92 6.78 7.58
C LEU A 100 -3.88 7.38 8.64
N VAL A 101 -3.46 7.43 9.90
CA VAL A 101 -4.30 7.88 11.03
C VAL A 101 -4.06 9.34 11.44
N ARG A 102 -2.82 9.84 11.39
CA ARG A 102 -2.47 11.16 11.94
C ARG A 102 -2.39 12.31 10.93
N ASN A 103 -2.20 12.02 9.64
CA ASN A 103 -2.00 13.05 8.63
C ASN A 103 -3.25 13.15 7.74
N ASN A 104 -4.00 14.27 7.83
CA ASN A 104 -5.03 14.84 6.93
C ASN A 104 -6.08 13.97 6.23
N ASN A 105 -5.98 12.64 6.25
CA ASN A 105 -6.93 11.67 5.68
C ASN A 105 -8.13 11.47 6.61
N LEU A 106 -8.78 12.58 6.97
CA LEU A 106 -9.97 12.64 7.84
C LEU A 106 -11.15 11.78 7.36
N ASN A 107 -11.11 11.32 6.11
CA ASN A 107 -12.18 10.54 5.50
C ASN A 107 -11.95 9.03 5.51
N LEU A 108 -10.74 8.57 5.84
CA LEU A 108 -10.40 7.15 5.87
C LEU A 108 -11.07 6.50 7.08
N ARG A 109 -11.89 5.47 6.85
CA ARG A 109 -12.69 4.80 7.90
C ARG A 109 -12.42 3.32 8.00
N ASP A 110 -12.25 2.66 6.86
CA ASP A 110 -12.02 1.22 6.81
C ASP A 110 -10.60 1.00 6.31
N VAL A 111 -9.68 0.62 7.20
CA VAL A 111 -8.32 0.21 6.84
C VAL A 111 -8.12 -1.20 7.34
N GLN A 112 -7.66 -2.09 6.47
CA GLN A 112 -7.40 -3.47 6.84
C GLN A 112 -6.15 -4.00 6.14
N LEU A 113 -5.32 -4.70 6.91
CA LEU A 113 -4.26 -5.55 6.38
C LEU A 113 -4.79 -6.96 6.15
N ARG A 114 -4.51 -7.52 4.97
CA ARG A 114 -4.96 -8.85 4.56
C ARG A 114 -3.79 -9.64 4.03
N GLU A 115 -3.32 -10.60 4.81
CA GLU A 115 -2.34 -11.58 4.33
C GLU A 115 -3.05 -12.77 3.66
N ASP A 116 -3.93 -12.47 2.71
CA ASP A 116 -4.78 -13.45 2.01
C ASP A 116 -4.08 -14.14 0.83
N TYR A 117 -2.76 -14.30 0.91
CA TYR A 117 -1.91 -14.93 -0.09
C TYR A 117 -1.17 -16.16 0.48
N TYR A 118 -0.75 -17.07 -0.41
CA TYR A 118 -0.01 -18.27 -0.05
C TYR A 118 1.45 -18.19 -0.53
N PRO A 119 2.44 -18.61 0.29
CA PRO A 119 2.31 -19.03 1.69
C PRO A 119 2.05 -17.83 2.62
N ALA A 120 1.31 -18.06 3.71
CA ALA A 120 1.12 -17.02 4.72
C ALA A 120 2.44 -16.85 5.51
N PRO A 121 2.89 -15.61 5.77
CA PRO A 121 4.16 -15.37 6.46
C PRO A 121 4.14 -15.84 7.92
N GLU A 122 5.28 -16.31 8.42
CA GLU A 122 5.46 -16.70 9.83
C GLU A 122 5.69 -15.43 10.69
N ASN A 123 4.77 -15.15 11.62
CA ASN A 123 4.68 -13.84 12.28
C ASN A 123 5.61 -13.64 13.51
N GLU A 124 6.42 -14.63 13.88
CA GLU A 124 7.06 -14.66 15.22
C GLU A 124 8.33 -13.80 15.37
N MET A 125 8.96 -13.33 14.29
CA MET A 125 10.27 -12.63 14.34
C MET A 125 10.38 -11.38 13.43
N SER A 126 9.28 -10.87 12.87
CA SER A 126 9.33 -9.73 11.93
C SER A 126 9.25 -8.37 12.65
N THR A 127 9.71 -7.30 11.97
CA THR A 127 9.50 -5.89 12.39
C THR A 127 8.18 -5.33 11.86
N GLU A 128 7.37 -6.19 11.23
CA GLU A 128 6.09 -5.85 10.64
C GLU A 128 5.00 -5.71 11.68
N MET A 129 3.83 -5.26 11.23
CA MET A 129 2.68 -5.09 12.10
C MET A 129 2.32 -6.39 12.81
N ARG A 130 2.50 -6.40 14.13
CA ARG A 130 2.08 -7.52 14.99
C ARG A 130 0.55 -7.57 15.05
N VAL A 131 0.00 -8.77 15.25
CA VAL A 131 -1.46 -8.97 15.37
C VAL A 131 -2.07 -8.03 16.40
N ASP A 132 -1.50 -7.95 17.60
CA ASP A 132 -2.01 -7.09 18.68
C ASP A 132 -1.95 -5.60 18.30
N SER A 133 -0.91 -5.18 17.57
CA SER A 133 -0.78 -3.82 17.05
C SER A 133 -1.81 -3.54 15.95
N CYS A 134 -2.10 -4.53 15.09
CA CYS A 134 -3.12 -4.48 14.05
C CYS A 134 -4.51 -4.28 14.65
N CYS A 135 -4.88 -5.09 15.63
CA CYS A 135 -6.17 -4.96 16.33
C CYS A 135 -6.33 -3.56 16.94
N ARG A 136 -5.30 -3.05 17.62
CA ARG A 136 -5.34 -1.71 18.23
C ARG A 136 -5.46 -0.58 17.21
N PHE A 137 -4.95 -0.78 16.00
CA PHE A 137 -5.06 0.18 14.92
C PHE A 137 -6.44 0.15 14.27
N GLU A 138 -7.00 -1.05 14.04
CA GLU A 138 -8.35 -1.22 13.49
C GLU A 138 -9.44 -0.72 14.46
N ASP A 139 -9.19 -0.79 15.77
CA ASP A 139 -10.10 -0.29 16.80
C ASP A 139 -10.07 1.24 17.02
N ALA A 140 -9.07 1.95 16.47
CA ALA A 140 -8.80 3.38 16.73
C ALA A 140 -9.49 4.33 15.74
#